data_AF-G1MWC9-F1
#
_entry.id   AF-G1MWC9-F1
#
_cell.length_a   1.000
_cell.length_b   1.000
_cell.length_c   1.000
_cell.angle_alpha   90.00
_cell.angle_beta   90.00
_cell.angle_gamma   90.00
#
_symmetry.space_group_name_H-M   'P 1'
#
loop_
_entity.id
_entity.type
_entity.pdbx_description
1 polymer ?
#
loop_
_entity_poly.entity_id
_entity_poly.type
_entity_poly.pdbx_seq_one_letter_code
_entity_poly.pdbx_strand_id
1 'polypeptide(L)'
;MSVPNSFTFAFVLTARSAALWRTQRLSLSRGPSLWAAGKRSSLQLVQLTEAELKEQFVRGDGPGGQATNKTSNCVVLKHVPSGIVVKCHQTRSVEKNRKIAREILQEKVDLFYKGEESDVYKEKKASEKKKQEKKRRAKENLERKKHFKEMLQLDRK
;
A
#
# COMPACT_ATOMS: atom_id res chain seq x y z
N MET A 1 -81.35 -34.83 -18.54
CA MET A 1 -80.63 -36.07 -18.17
C MET A 1 -79.14 -35.83 -18.40
N SER A 2 -78.35 -36.10 -17.36
CA SER A 2 -77.02 -35.54 -17.11
C SER A 2 -75.88 -36.36 -17.70
N VAL A 3 -74.84 -35.68 -18.20
CA VAL A 3 -73.49 -36.20 -18.46
C VAL A 3 -72.52 -35.00 -18.58
N PRO A 4 -71.21 -35.14 -18.36
CA PRO A 4 -70.54 -35.55 -17.12
C PRO A 4 -69.39 -34.57 -16.77
N ASN A 5 -68.94 -34.49 -15.51
CA ASN A 5 -67.62 -33.90 -15.25
C ASN A 5 -67.02 -34.36 -13.93
N SER A 6 -65.85 -34.99 -14.02
CA SER A 6 -64.72 -34.99 -13.09
C SER A 6 -64.00 -36.35 -13.12
N PHE A 7 -63.09 -36.49 -14.07
CA PHE A 7 -62.03 -37.49 -14.03
C PHE A 7 -61.08 -37.14 -12.88
N THR A 8 -61.20 -37.84 -11.76
CA THR A 8 -60.22 -37.84 -10.68
C THR A 8 -59.13 -38.84 -11.02
N PHE A 9 -58.01 -38.35 -11.56
CA PHE A 9 -56.80 -39.15 -11.73
C PHE A 9 -55.98 -39.10 -10.45
N ALA A 10 -55.97 -40.21 -9.71
CA ALA A 10 -55.10 -40.41 -8.56
C ALA A 10 -53.65 -40.58 -9.04
N PHE A 11 -52.83 -39.54 -8.85
CA PHE A 11 -51.39 -39.60 -9.09
C PHE A 11 -50.71 -40.21 -7.87
N VAL A 12 -50.33 -41.49 -8.01
CA VAL A 12 -49.57 -42.24 -7.01
C VAL A 12 -48.19 -41.59 -6.86
N LEU A 13 -47.93 -40.99 -5.68
CA LEU A 13 -46.61 -40.55 -5.27
C LEU A 13 -45.68 -41.76 -5.11
N THR A 14 -44.88 -42.05 -6.14
CA THR A 14 -43.72 -42.93 -5.99
C THR A 14 -42.60 -42.15 -5.33
N ALA A 15 -42.37 -42.43 -4.04
CA ALA A 15 -41.20 -42.00 -3.29
C ALA A 15 -39.93 -42.50 -3.98
N ARG A 16 -39.18 -41.60 -4.62
CA ARG A 16 -37.78 -41.84 -4.98
C ARG A 16 -36.92 -41.38 -3.82
N SER A 17 -36.51 -42.37 -3.03
CA SER A 17 -35.49 -42.30 -2.00
C SER A 17 -34.31 -41.45 -2.46
N ALA A 18 -34.14 -40.27 -1.86
CA ALA A 18 -32.93 -39.49 -1.99
C ALA A 18 -31.81 -40.29 -1.33
N ALA A 19 -30.99 -40.94 -2.16
CA ALA A 19 -29.79 -41.63 -1.73
C ALA A 19 -28.93 -40.64 -0.93
N LEU A 20 -28.85 -40.90 0.37
CA LEU A 20 -27.90 -40.30 1.29
C LEU A 20 -26.50 -40.55 0.75
N TRP A 21 -25.99 -39.62 -0.05
CA TRP A 21 -24.55 -39.50 -0.23
C TRP A 21 -24.04 -38.97 1.10
N ARG A 22 -23.81 -39.90 2.04
CA ARG A 22 -22.89 -39.70 3.16
C ARG A 22 -21.52 -39.41 2.57
N THR A 23 -21.33 -38.16 2.17
CA THR A 23 -20.01 -37.58 1.99
C THR A 23 -19.41 -37.61 3.39
N GLN A 24 -18.54 -38.59 3.64
CA GLN A 24 -17.62 -38.50 4.75
C GLN A 24 -16.86 -37.21 4.54
N ARG A 25 -17.28 -36.19 5.30
CA ARG A 25 -16.57 -34.92 5.43
C ARG A 25 -15.29 -35.25 6.19
N LEU A 26 -14.30 -35.77 5.47
CA LEU A 26 -12.95 -35.89 5.97
C LEU A 26 -12.50 -34.46 6.27
N SER A 27 -12.46 -34.13 7.57
CA SER A 27 -11.99 -32.86 8.07
C SER A 27 -10.50 -32.76 7.79
N LEU A 28 -10.13 -32.40 6.55
CA LEU A 28 -8.83 -31.83 6.28
C LEU A 28 -8.85 -30.43 6.89
N SER A 29 -8.41 -30.33 8.14
CA SER A 29 -7.89 -29.10 8.72
C SER A 29 -6.58 -28.71 8.02
N ARG A 30 -6.65 -28.42 6.71
CA ARG A 30 -5.62 -27.65 6.04
C ARG A 30 -5.87 -26.18 6.34
N GLY A 31 -5.53 -25.77 7.56
CA GLY A 31 -5.36 -24.36 7.86
C GLY A 31 -4.32 -23.78 6.88
N PRO A 32 -4.56 -22.62 6.27
CA PRO A 32 -3.58 -22.02 5.39
C PRO A 32 -2.32 -21.74 6.22
N SER A 33 -1.22 -22.41 5.87
CA SER A 33 0.10 -22.00 6.34
C SER A 33 0.35 -20.63 5.72
N LEU A 34 -0.01 -19.58 6.47
CA LEU A 34 0.47 -18.23 6.23
C LEU A 34 1.99 -18.30 6.35
N TRP A 35 2.66 -18.54 5.23
CA TRP A 35 4.05 -18.18 5.08
C TRP A 35 4.07 -16.66 5.17
N ALA A 36 4.22 -16.16 6.40
CA ALA A 36 4.55 -14.79 6.65
C ALA A 36 5.88 -14.58 5.91
N ALA A 37 5.79 -13.97 4.73
CA ALA A 37 6.94 -13.54 3.95
C ALA A 37 7.71 -12.54 4.81
N GLY A 38 8.64 -13.06 5.63
CA GLY A 38 9.50 -12.26 6.48
C GLY A 38 10.23 -11.27 5.59
N LYS A 39 10.00 -9.98 5.85
CA LYS A 39 10.71 -8.91 5.16
C LYS A 39 12.20 -9.05 5.50
N ARG A 40 12.96 -9.70 4.61
CA ARG A 40 14.41 -9.49 4.57
C ARG A 40 14.64 -8.09 4.06
N SER A 41 14.91 -7.18 4.97
CA SER A 41 15.43 -5.87 4.61
C SER A 41 16.53 -5.52 5.60
N SER A 42 17.60 -6.33 5.59
CA SER A 42 18.90 -5.85 6.06
C SER A 42 19.51 -5.03 4.92
N LEU A 43 18.92 -3.86 4.64
CA LEU A 43 19.61 -2.87 3.83
C LEU A 43 20.79 -2.41 4.68
N GLN A 44 22.01 -2.67 4.21
CA GLN A 44 23.22 -2.19 4.87
C GLN A 44 23.36 -0.69 4.59
N LEU A 45 22.61 0.10 5.36
CA LEU A 45 22.73 1.55 5.39
C LEU A 45 24.05 1.94 6.06
N VAL A 46 24.65 3.05 5.63
CA VAL A 46 25.85 3.57 6.26
C VAL A 46 25.52 3.95 7.72
N GLN A 47 26.29 3.42 8.66
CA GLN A 47 26.14 3.77 10.07
C GLN A 47 26.65 5.19 10.29
N LEU A 48 25.80 6.05 10.85
CA LEU A 48 26.18 7.40 11.25
C LEU A 48 26.67 7.38 12.70
N THR A 49 27.89 7.85 12.92
CA THR A 49 28.41 8.09 14.26
C THR A 49 27.86 9.40 14.83
N GLU A 50 27.42 9.40 16.09
CA GLU A 50 26.80 10.56 16.73
C GLU A 50 27.76 11.77 16.85
N ALA A 51 29.08 11.52 16.92
CA ALA A 51 30.10 12.55 17.03
C ALA A 51 30.17 13.48 15.79
N GLU A 52 29.72 13.01 14.63
CA GLU A 52 29.77 13.76 13.37
C GLU A 52 28.47 14.54 13.08
N LEU A 53 27.46 14.39 13.96
CA LEU A 53 26.15 14.99 13.80
C LEU A 53 26.04 16.24 14.67
N LYS A 54 25.64 17.35 14.05
CA LYS A 54 25.27 18.57 14.75
C LYS A 54 23.75 18.72 14.72
N GLU A 55 23.12 18.57 15.88
CA GLU A 55 21.68 18.78 16.07
C GLU A 55 21.40 20.23 16.48
N GLN A 56 20.40 20.87 15.87
CA GLN A 56 19.88 22.18 16.27
C GLN A 56 18.35 22.14 16.29
N PHE A 57 17.74 22.77 17.29
CA PHE A 57 16.29 22.90 17.40
C PHE A 57 15.88 24.31 17.01
N VAL A 58 15.02 24.41 16.00
CA VAL A 58 14.50 25.66 15.49
C VAL A 58 12.97 25.66 15.59
N ARG A 59 12.37 26.84 15.45
CA ARG A 59 10.92 26.95 15.30
C ARG A 59 10.53 26.53 13.87
N GLY A 60 9.35 25.95 13.72
CA GLY A 60 8.84 25.57 12.40
C GLY A 60 8.52 26.80 11.54
N ASP A 61 8.75 26.69 10.24
CA ASP A 61 8.36 27.69 9.24
C ASP A 61 7.04 27.28 8.57
N GLY A 62 6.18 28.27 8.27
CA GLY A 62 4.95 28.09 7.49
C GLY A 62 3.72 28.79 8.07
N PRO A 63 2.57 28.74 7.37
CA PRO A 63 1.29 29.22 7.89
C PRO A 63 0.92 28.40 9.13
N GLY A 64 1.18 28.98 10.30
CA GLY A 64 1.12 28.29 11.59
C GLY A 64 0.18 28.97 12.57
N GLY A 65 -0.41 28.16 13.47
CA GLY A 65 -1.11 28.65 14.65
C GLY A 65 -0.17 28.93 15.83
N GLN A 66 -0.74 29.21 17.00
CA GLN A 66 0.05 29.50 18.22
C GLN A 66 1.09 28.42 18.56
N ALA A 67 0.78 27.15 18.29
CA ALA A 67 1.66 26.04 18.62
C ALA A 67 2.97 26.05 17.79
N THR A 68 2.89 26.36 16.49
CA THR A 68 4.04 26.39 15.58
C THR A 68 5.00 27.53 15.89
N ASN A 69 4.46 28.71 16.24
CA ASN A 69 5.28 29.91 16.48
C ASN A 69 5.97 29.90 17.85
N LYS A 70 5.40 29.18 18.84
CA LYS A 70 5.92 29.12 20.21
C LYS A 70 6.90 27.96 20.41
N THR A 71 6.66 26.82 19.77
CA THR A 71 7.39 25.57 20.06
C THR A 71 8.58 25.38 19.12
N SER A 72 9.76 25.10 19.68
CA SER A 72 10.98 24.75 18.93
C SER A 72 11.06 23.24 18.68
N ASN A 73 10.15 22.72 17.86
CA ASN A 73 10.05 21.30 17.55
C ASN A 73 10.67 20.89 16.21
N CYS A 74 11.07 21.85 15.37
CA CYS A 74 11.73 21.58 14.10
C CYS A 74 13.20 21.20 14.37
N VAL A 75 13.63 20.07 13.84
CA VAL A 75 14.99 19.56 14.01
C VAL A 75 15.78 19.85 12.74
N VAL A 76 16.90 20.54 12.90
CA VAL A 76 17.92 20.72 11.86
C VAL A 76 19.09 19.82 12.21
N LEU A 77 19.33 18.82 11.37
CA LEU A 77 20.41 17.88 11.52
C LEU A 77 21.44 18.12 10.42
N LYS A 78 22.69 18.36 10.80
CA LYS A 78 23.82 18.51 9.88
C LYS A 78 24.83 17.40 10.10
N HIS A 79 25.22 16.74 9.01
CA HIS A 79 26.37 15.85 9.00
C HIS A 79 27.61 16.63 8.60
N VAL A 80 28.60 16.67 9.50
CA VAL A 80 29.79 17.52 9.36
C VAL A 80 30.66 17.14 8.15
N PRO A 81 31.05 15.88 7.92
CA PRO A 81 31.97 15.55 6.83
C PRO A 81 31.33 15.63 5.44
N SER A 82 30.08 15.17 5.26
CA SER A 82 29.38 15.33 3.96
C SER A 82 28.80 16.73 3.75
N GLY A 83 28.70 17.55 4.80
CA GLY A 83 28.10 18.88 4.73
C GLY A 83 26.57 18.90 4.50
N ILE A 84 25.90 17.74 4.47
CA ILE A 84 24.47 17.61 4.18
C ILE A 84 23.65 18.10 5.38
N VAL A 85 22.67 18.95 5.10
CA VAL A 85 21.74 19.48 6.10
C VAL A 85 20.32 18.99 5.81
N VAL A 86 19.64 18.50 6.84
CA VAL A 86 18.25 18.05 6.79
C VAL A 86 17.44 18.82 7.81
N LYS A 87 16.35 19.45 7.36
CA LYS A 87 15.34 20.05 8.24
C LYS A 87 14.12 19.14 8.29
N CYS A 88 13.61 18.83 9.47
CA CYS A 88 12.43 17.99 9.65
C CYS A 88 11.45 18.61 10.64
N HIS A 89 10.23 18.86 10.15
CA HIS A 89 9.08 19.32 10.93
C HIS A 89 7.82 18.58 10.45
N GLN A 90 7.69 17.31 10.83
CA GLN A 90 6.55 16.47 10.43
C GLN A 90 5.53 16.31 11.57
N THR A 91 6.00 16.26 12.81
CA THR A 91 5.14 16.03 13.97
C THR A 91 5.35 17.10 15.04
N ARG A 92 4.40 17.21 15.98
CA ARG A 92 4.52 18.08 17.16
C ARG A 92 5.63 17.64 18.13
N SER A 93 6.04 16.36 18.08
CA SER A 93 6.98 15.76 19.04
C SER A 93 8.42 15.81 18.51
N VAL A 94 9.32 16.39 19.31
CA VAL A 94 10.74 16.57 18.94
C VAL A 94 11.45 15.23 18.72
N GLU A 95 11.25 14.26 19.61
CA GLU A 95 11.90 12.94 19.52
C GLU A 95 11.54 12.19 18.24
N LYS A 96 10.26 12.28 17.82
CA LYS A 96 9.81 11.67 16.56
C LYS A 96 10.48 12.37 15.37
N ASN A 97 10.54 13.70 15.39
CA ASN A 97 11.24 14.46 14.36
C ASN A 97 12.75 14.14 14.33
N ARG A 98 13.40 13.89 15.47
CA ARG A 98 14.81 13.45 15.54
C ARG A 98 15.05 12.09 14.88
N LYS A 99 14.17 11.12 15.13
CA LYS A 99 14.25 9.79 14.51
C LYS A 99 14.08 9.88 12.99
N ILE A 100 13.06 10.59 12.55
CA ILE A 100 12.77 10.80 11.13
C ILE A 100 13.90 11.57 10.44
N ALA A 101 14.44 12.61 11.08
CA ALA A 101 15.58 13.37 10.54
C ALA A 101 16.81 12.48 10.35
N ARG A 102 17.08 11.54 11.28
CA ARG A 102 18.17 10.57 11.16
C ARG A 102 17.96 9.61 10.00
N GLU A 103 16.76 9.05 9.84
CA GLU A 103 16.42 8.17 8.72
C GLU A 103 16.62 8.89 7.37
N ILE A 104 16.09 10.10 7.22
CA ILE A 104 16.23 10.89 5.99
C ILE A 104 17.70 11.24 5.74
N LEU A 105 18.46 11.58 6.80
CA LEU A 105 19.87 11.92 6.65
C LEU A 105 20.69 10.70 6.23
N GLN A 106 20.43 9.52 6.81
CA GLN A 106 21.07 8.26 6.38
C GLN A 106 20.83 8.00 4.90
N GLU A 107 19.58 8.11 4.44
CA GLU A 107 19.28 7.91 3.02
C GLU A 107 20.05 8.89 2.11
N LYS A 108 20.14 10.17 2.51
CA LYS A 108 20.88 11.17 1.73
C LYS A 108 22.38 10.93 1.72
N VAL A 109 22.94 10.52 2.86
CA VAL A 109 24.37 10.20 2.98
C VAL A 109 24.71 8.95 2.18
N ASP A 110 23.87 7.93 2.22
CA ASP A 110 24.00 6.72 1.39
C ASP A 110 23.98 7.06 -0.09
N LEU A 111 23.06 7.91 -0.52
CA LEU A 111 23.00 8.41 -1.90
C LEU A 111 24.25 9.21 -2.28
N PHE A 112 24.83 9.97 -1.36
CA PHE A 112 26.03 10.75 -1.62
C PHE A 112 27.25 9.85 -1.84
N TYR A 113 27.42 8.81 -1.03
CA TYR A 113 28.58 7.90 -1.13
C TYR A 113 28.42 6.82 -2.21
N LYS A 114 27.24 6.20 -2.32
CA LYS A 114 26.98 5.06 -3.22
C LYS A 114 26.30 5.47 -4.53
N GLY A 115 25.73 6.68 -4.61
CA GLY A 115 25.02 7.15 -5.80
C GLY A 115 23.83 6.27 -6.17
N GLU A 116 23.72 5.97 -7.47
CA GLU A 116 22.65 5.14 -8.04
C GLU A 116 22.74 3.65 -7.62
N GLU A 117 23.87 3.24 -7.06
CA GLU A 117 24.09 1.85 -6.66
C GLU A 117 23.43 1.53 -5.31
N SER A 118 23.03 2.53 -4.54
CA SER A 118 22.35 2.31 -3.26
C SER A 118 21.07 1.49 -3.42
N ASP A 119 20.92 0.48 -2.57
CA ASP A 119 19.75 -0.41 -2.61
C ASP A 119 18.45 0.35 -2.33
N VAL A 120 18.50 1.34 -1.42
CA VAL A 120 17.37 2.23 -1.11
C VAL A 120 16.91 2.99 -2.35
N TYR A 121 17.83 3.51 -3.17
CA TYR A 121 17.50 4.21 -4.40
C TYR A 121 16.87 3.27 -5.43
N LYS A 122 17.46 2.08 -5.61
CA LYS A 122 16.96 1.05 -6.53
C LYS A 122 15.54 0.63 -6.16
N GLU A 123 15.26 0.41 -4.88
CA GLU A 123 13.93 0.08 -4.38
C GLU A 123 12.91 1.21 -4.61
N LYS A 124 13.29 2.45 -4.30
CA LYS A 124 12.45 3.64 -4.55
C LYS A 124 12.12 3.76 -6.04
N LYS A 125 13.13 3.72 -6.91
CA LYS A 125 12.99 3.77 -8.38
C LYS A 125 12.12 2.62 -8.91
N ALA A 126 12.29 1.40 -8.40
CA ALA A 126 11.46 0.26 -8.77
C ALA A 126 10.00 0.44 -8.33
N SER A 127 9.77 0.97 -7.13
CA SER A 127 8.42 1.26 -6.62
C SER A 127 7.72 2.34 -7.45
N GLU A 128 8.45 3.37 -7.90
CA GLU A 128 7.96 4.45 -8.73
C GLU A 128 7.60 3.96 -10.14
N LYS A 129 8.47 3.14 -10.76
CA LYS A 129 8.17 2.49 -12.05
C LYS A 129 6.89 1.67 -11.99
N LYS A 130 6.70 0.87 -10.93
CA LYS A 130 5.45 0.11 -10.71
C LYS A 130 4.22 1.02 -10.57
N LYS A 131 4.35 2.15 -9.87
CA LYS A 131 3.25 3.13 -9.73
C LYS A 131 2.92 3.80 -11.07
N GLN A 132 3.93 4.20 -11.84
CA GLN A 132 3.76 4.79 -13.16
C GLN A 132 3.09 3.81 -14.13
N GLU A 133 3.50 2.55 -14.12
CA GLU A 133 2.90 1.52 -14.96
C GLU A 133 1.42 1.30 -14.61
N LYS A 134 1.08 1.23 -13.31
CA LYS A 134 -0.33 1.13 -12.88
C LYS A 134 -1.16 2.32 -13.35
N LYS A 135 -0.63 3.54 -13.26
CA LYS A 135 -1.29 4.75 -13.77
C LYS A 135 -1.49 4.69 -15.28
N ARG A 136 -0.47 4.25 -16.04
CA ARG A 136 -0.56 4.07 -17.50
C ARG A 136 -1.66 3.08 -17.88
N ARG A 137 -1.66 1.89 -17.28
CA ARG A 137 -2.67 0.84 -17.53
C ARG A 137 -4.09 1.33 -17.20
N ALA A 138 -4.26 2.09 -16.11
CA ALA A 138 -5.55 2.66 -15.75
C ALA A 138 -6.06 3.67 -16.78
N LYS A 139 -5.16 4.51 -17.32
CA LYS A 139 -5.47 5.48 -18.37
C LYS A 139 -5.90 4.79 -19.68
N GLU A 140 -5.14 3.80 -20.14
CA GLU A 140 -5.46 3.02 -21.34
C GLU A 140 -6.81 2.28 -21.22
N ASN A 141 -7.12 1.75 -20.03
CA ASN A 141 -8.41 1.11 -19.78
C ASN A 141 -9.57 2.11 -19.78
N LEU A 142 -9.36 3.33 -19.29
CA LEU A 142 -10.35 4.40 -19.36
C LEU A 142 -10.62 4.80 -20.81
N GLU A 143 -9.57 4.99 -21.60
CA GLU A 143 -9.66 5.35 -23.04
C GLU A 143 -10.40 4.26 -23.82
N ARG A 144 -10.05 2.98 -23.62
CA ARG A 144 -10.78 1.85 -24.21
C ARG A 144 -12.27 1.86 -23.88
N LYS A 145 -12.64 2.13 -22.63
CA LYS A 145 -14.05 2.23 -22.21
C LYS A 145 -14.76 3.41 -22.84
N LYS A 146 -14.08 4.55 -23.01
CA LYS A 146 -14.64 5.73 -23.70
C LYS A 146 -14.92 5.41 -25.17
N HIS A 147 -13.94 4.87 -25.89
CA HIS A 147 -14.10 4.49 -27.29
C HIS A 147 -15.20 3.44 -27.49
N PHE A 148 -15.26 2.42 -26.63
CA PHE A 148 -16.32 1.42 -26.69
C PHE A 148 -17.71 2.03 -26.46
N LYS A 149 -17.82 2.96 -25.51
CA LYS A 149 -19.08 3.68 -25.25
C LYS A 149 -19.49 4.57 -26.43
N GLU A 150 -18.53 5.27 -27.05
CA GLU A 150 -18.77 6.10 -28.23
C GLU A 150 -19.25 5.25 -29.42
N MET A 151 -18.62 4.10 -29.67
CA MET A 151 -19.04 3.15 -30.71
C MET A 151 -20.49 2.68 -30.50
N LEU A 152 -20.85 2.25 -29.27
CA LEU A 152 -22.22 1.87 -28.94
C LEU A 152 -23.23 3.01 -29.08
N GLN A 153 -22.80 4.27 -28.96
CA GLN A 153 -23.66 5.44 -29.16
C GLN A 153 -23.89 5.75 -30.64
N LEU A 154 -22.91 5.42 -31.50
CA LEU A 154 -23.05 5.54 -32.95
C LEU A 154 -24.02 4.48 -33.50
N ASP A 155 -23.88 3.22 -33.09
CA ASP A 155 -24.77 2.12 -33.53
C ASP A 155 -26.24 2.32 -33.13
N ARG A 156 -26.51 3.19 -32.14
CA ARG A 156 -27.86 3.52 -31.65
C ARG A 156 -28.51 4.69 -32.39
N LYS A 157 -27.78 5.44 -33.21
CA LYS A 157 -28.29 6.57 -34.00
C LYS A 157 -28.62 6.12 -35.41
#